data_AF-A0A100VIE3-F1
#
_entry.id   AF-A0A100VIE3-F1
#
_cell.length_a   1.000
_cell.length_b   1.000
_cell.length_c   1.000
_cell.angle_alpha   90.00
_cell.angle_beta   90.00
_cell.angle_gamma   90.00
#
_symmetry.space_group_name_H-M   'P 1'
#
loop_
_entity.id
_entity.type
_entity.pdbx_description
1 polymer ?
#
loop_
_entity_poly.entity_id
_entity_poly.type
_entity_poly.pdbx_seq_one_letter_code
_entity_poly.pdbx_strand_id
1 'polypeptide(L)'
;MYVISTRAGSHFGQFVFSKHVLLQRDIISDQGKGGKRAIRVYPPWDNPTSKQALKTQQWQLEYFIDIPFTEPLNCDQARVLYGTQQLK
;
A
#
# COMPACT_ATOMS: atom_id res chain seq x y z
N MET A 1 6.95 -9.39 0.23
CA MET A 1 6.52 -8.01 -0.03
C MET A 1 5.55 -8.04 -1.20
N TYR A 2 4.56 -7.17 -1.21
CA TYR A 2 3.62 -6.99 -2.31
C TYR A 2 3.67 -5.53 -2.73
N VAL A 3 3.86 -5.29 -4.02
CA VAL A 3 3.94 -3.95 -4.61
C VAL A 3 2.80 -3.80 -5.59
N ILE A 4 1.95 -2.78 -5.40
CA ILE A 4 0.85 -2.46 -6.31
C ILE A 4 1.09 -1.07 -6.87
N SER A 5 1.24 -0.97 -8.18
CA SER A 5 1.37 0.32 -8.86
C SER A 5 0.00 0.87 -9.23
N THR A 6 -0.22 2.16 -8.97
CA THR A 6 -1.44 2.88 -9.35
C THR A 6 -1.08 4.06 -10.23
N ARG A 7 -1.91 4.34 -11.23
CA ARG A 7 -1.74 5.48 -12.13
C ARG A 7 -3.09 6.09 -12.48
N ALA A 8 -3.17 7.42 -12.46
CA ALA A 8 -4.32 8.17 -12.95
C ALA A 8 -3.85 9.52 -13.52
N GLY A 9 -3.96 9.71 -14.83
CA GLY A 9 -3.41 10.90 -15.50
C GLY A 9 -1.91 11.04 -15.24
N SER A 10 -1.49 12.18 -14.70
CA SER A 10 -0.10 12.46 -14.29
C SER A 10 0.27 11.90 -12.93
N HIS A 11 -0.67 11.33 -12.17
CA HIS A 11 -0.38 10.72 -10.89
C HIS A 11 0.15 9.30 -11.06
N PHE A 12 1.27 8.99 -10.42
CA PHE A 12 1.86 7.67 -10.41
C PHE A 12 2.48 7.40 -9.05
N GLY A 13 2.26 6.20 -8.53
CA GLY A 13 2.87 5.79 -7.27
C GLY A 13 2.61 4.32 -6.96
N GLN A 14 3.11 3.90 -5.81
CA GLN A 14 3.13 2.49 -5.43
C GLN A 14 2.70 2.32 -3.98
N PHE A 15 1.85 1.31 -3.76
CA PHE A 15 1.66 0.73 -2.44
C PHE A 15 2.68 -0.37 -2.21
N VAL A 16 3.31 -0.38 -1.04
CA VAL A 16 4.34 -1.35 -0.66
C VAL A 16 3.96 -2.00 0.65
N PHE A 17 3.34 -3.17 0.57
CA PHE A 17 2.88 -3.91 1.75
C PHE A 17 3.83 -5.05 2.12
N SER A 18 4.23 -5.10 3.39
CA SER A 18 4.90 -6.28 3.94
C SER A 18 3.88 -7.42 4.14
N LYS A 19 4.37 -8.67 4.19
CA LYS A 19 3.51 -9.82 4.51
C LYS A 19 2.84 -9.64 5.87
N HIS A 20 3.57 -9.13 6.85
CA HIS A 20 3.08 -8.87 8.20
C HIS A 20 1.89 -7.91 8.21
N VAL A 21 1.98 -6.79 7.48
CA VAL A 21 0.87 -5.82 7.37
C VAL A 21 -0.36 -6.48 6.72
N LEU A 22 -0.18 -7.27 5.66
CA LEU A 22 -1.31 -7.96 5.02
C LEU A 22 -1.92 -9.05 5.90
N LEU A 23 -1.14 -9.72 6.75
CA LEU A 23 -1.64 -10.67 7.75
C LEU A 23 -2.49 -9.95 8.81
N GLN A 24 -1.98 -8.85 9.37
CA GLN A 24 -2.70 -8.05 10.36
C GLN A 24 -4.03 -7.48 9.83
N ARG A 25 -4.15 -7.27 8.51
CA ARG A 25 -5.36 -6.80 7.84
C ARG A 25 -6.27 -7.91 7.32
N ASP A 26 -5.96 -9.18 7.64
CA ASP A 26 -6.67 -10.38 7.16
C ASP A 26 -6.83 -10.40 5.63
N ILE A 27 -5.75 -10.06 4.93
CA ILE A 27 -5.70 -10.01 3.46
C ILE A 27 -5.06 -11.28 2.90
N ILE A 28 -3.97 -11.75 3.52
CA ILE A 28 -3.37 -13.04 3.16
C ILE A 28 -3.67 -14.07 4.25
N SER A 29 -3.85 -15.32 3.85
CA SER A 29 -4.15 -16.41 4.78
C SER A 29 -2.96 -16.75 5.67
N ASP A 30 -3.23 -17.15 6.91
CA ASP A 30 -2.26 -17.74 7.83
C ASP A 30 -2.65 -19.20 8.13
N GLN A 31 -1.75 -20.14 7.86
CA GLN A 31 -1.98 -21.59 8.04
C GLN A 31 -3.33 -22.08 7.47
N GLY A 32 -3.72 -21.58 6.30
CA GLY A 32 -4.98 -21.94 5.63
C GLY A 32 -6.24 -21.28 6.22
N LYS A 33 -6.11 -20.36 7.17
CA LYS A 33 -7.23 -19.59 7.75
C LYS A 33 -7.23 -18.14 7.28
N GLY A 34 -8.44 -17.60 7.09
CA GLY A 34 -8.65 -16.20 6.72
C GLY A 34 -8.15 -15.86 5.32
N GLY A 35 -7.88 -14.58 5.11
CA GLY A 35 -7.41 -14.03 3.85
C GLY A 35 -8.52 -13.71 2.84
N LYS A 36 -8.15 -12.92 1.84
CA LYS A 36 -9.03 -12.41 0.79
C LYS A 36 -8.48 -12.80 -0.57
N ARG A 37 -9.39 -13.08 -1.50
CA ARG A 37 -9.02 -13.36 -2.90
C ARG A 37 -8.71 -12.09 -3.69
N ALA A 38 -9.25 -10.95 -3.26
CA ALA A 38 -9.03 -9.64 -3.86
C ALA A 38 -9.20 -8.53 -2.84
N ILE A 39 -8.49 -7.43 -3.05
CA ILE A 39 -8.66 -6.17 -2.32
C ILE A 39 -8.71 -5.01 -3.30
N ARG A 40 -9.29 -3.88 -2.87
CA ARG A 40 -9.12 -2.60 -3.54
C ARG A 40 -8.01 -1.81 -2.82
N VAL A 41 -7.25 -1.03 -3.58
CA VAL A 41 -6.32 -0.04 -3.05
C VAL A 41 -6.81 1.36 -3.45
N TYR A 42 -6.62 2.34 -2.58
CA TYR A 42 -7.12 3.71 -2.77
C TYR A 42 -5.94 4.70 -2.69
N PRO A 43 -5.30 5.05 -3.81
CA PRO A 43 -4.23 6.06 -3.83
C PRO A 43 -4.69 7.44 -3.33
N PRO A 44 -3.78 8.39 -3.05
CA PRO A 44 -4.13 9.71 -2.51
C PRO A 44 -5.12 10.49 -3.38
N TRP A 45 -5.13 10.25 -4.68
CA TRP A 45 -6.01 10.93 -5.64
C TRP A 45 -7.40 10.28 -5.77
N ASP A 46 -7.63 9.12 -5.16
CA ASP A 46 -8.96 8.52 -5.09
C ASP A 46 -9.78 9.16 -3.96
N ASN A 47 -11.07 9.40 -4.20
CA ASN A 47 -11.98 10.00 -3.23
C ASN A 47 -13.14 9.04 -2.90
N PRO A 48 -12.89 7.98 -2.11
CA PRO A 48 -13.95 7.03 -1.76
C PRO A 48 -15.02 7.68 -0.87
N THR A 49 -16.28 7.33 -1.08
CA THR A 49 -17.41 7.91 -0.33
C THR A 49 -17.90 7.02 0.82
N SER A 50 -17.64 5.71 0.78
CA SER A 50 -18.10 4.81 1.83
C SER A 50 -17.20 4.85 3.06
N LYS A 51 -17.80 4.77 4.25
CA LYS A 51 -17.05 4.74 5.54
C LYS A 51 -16.01 3.63 5.59
N GLN A 52 -16.29 2.48 4.98
CA GLN A 52 -15.35 1.35 4.92
C GLN A 52 -14.16 1.64 3.99
N ALA A 53 -14.42 2.24 2.83
CA ALA A 53 -13.37 2.57 1.87
C ALA A 53 -12.47 3.70 2.39
N LEU A 54 -13.04 4.73 3.05
CA LEU A 54 -12.28 5.79 3.72
C LEU A 54 -11.33 5.23 4.79
N LYS A 55 -11.83 4.36 5.68
CA LYS A 55 -10.98 3.67 6.67
C LYS A 55 -9.91 2.81 6.01
N THR A 56 -10.23 2.19 4.87
CA THR A 56 -9.28 1.36 4.12
C THR A 56 -8.18 2.21 3.49
N GLN A 57 -8.55 3.32 2.85
CA GLN A 57 -7.61 4.28 2.28
C GLN A 57 -6.67 4.81 3.37
N GLN A 58 -7.19 5.22 4.52
CA GLN A 58 -6.39 5.80 5.60
C GLN A 58 -5.18 4.94 5.96
N TRP A 59 -5.38 3.63 6.17
CA TRP A 59 -4.24 2.76 6.51
C TRP A 59 -3.37 2.41 5.30
N GLN A 60 -3.95 2.32 4.10
CA GLN A 60 -3.18 2.02 2.90
C GLN A 60 -2.19 3.14 2.58
N LEU A 61 -2.58 4.39 2.82
CA LEU A 61 -1.73 5.57 2.57
C LEU A 61 -0.47 5.60 3.42
N GLU A 62 -0.44 4.94 4.58
CA GLU A 62 0.79 4.76 5.38
C GLU A 62 1.87 3.97 4.62
N TYR A 63 1.47 3.20 3.60
CA TYR A 63 2.32 2.33 2.80
C TYR A 63 2.43 2.78 1.34
N PHE A 64 2.05 4.02 1.04
CA PHE A 64 2.08 4.58 -0.31
C PHE A 64 3.32 5.47 -0.50
N ILE A 65 3.92 5.40 -1.69
CA ILE A 65 4.94 6.35 -2.16
C ILE A 65 4.52 6.93 -3.50
N ASP A 66 4.56 8.27 -3.58
CA ASP A 66 4.38 8.98 -4.83
C ASP A 66 5.66 8.91 -5.66
N ILE A 67 5.52 8.72 -6.97
CA ILE A 67 6.63 8.63 -7.92
C ILE A 67 6.45 9.75 -8.94
N PRO A 68 6.96 10.94 -8.63
CA PRO A 68 6.80 12.11 -9.48
C PRO A 68 7.58 11.94 -10.79
N PHE A 69 7.05 12.51 -11.87
CA PHE A 69 7.70 12.50 -13.19
C PHE A 69 8.83 13.53 -13.30
N THR A 70 8.72 14.65 -12.57
CA THR A 70 9.57 15.84 -12.73
C THR A 70 10.41 16.14 -11.50
N GLU A 71 10.06 15.55 -10.35
CA GLU A 71 10.76 15.78 -9.08
C GLU A 71 11.58 14.56 -8.69
N PRO A 72 12.62 14.73 -7.87
CA PRO A 72 13.35 13.58 -7.31
C PRO A 72 12.43 12.71 -6.45
N LEU A 73 12.60 11.39 -6.55
CA LEU A 73 11.94 10.44 -5.65
C LEU A 73 12.39 10.68 -4.20
N ASN A 74 11.45 10.60 -3.25
CA ASN A 74 11.78 10.55 -1.83
C ASN A 74 12.46 9.20 -1.49
N CYS A 75 13.78 9.15 -1.63
CA CYS A 75 14.58 7.97 -1.38
C CYS A 75 14.55 7.51 0.10
N ASP A 76 14.32 8.41 1.06
CA ASP A 76 14.20 8.04 2.47
C ASP A 76 12.92 7.25 2.72
N GLN A 77 11.80 7.74 2.22
CA GLN A 77 10.53 7.02 2.27
C GLN A 77 10.61 5.70 1.52
N ALA A 78 11.24 5.69 0.34
CA ALA A 78 11.46 4.46 -0.42
C ALA A 78 12.26 3.44 0.39
N ARG A 79 13.34 3.84 1.07
CA ARG A 79 14.11 2.95 1.94
C ARG A 79 13.29 2.39 3.08
N VAL A 80 12.41 3.18 3.70
CA VAL A 80 11.53 2.69 4.77
C VAL A 80 10.54 1.66 4.25
N LEU A 81 9.90 1.93 3.10
CA LEU A 81 8.84 1.07 2.56
C LEU A 81 9.36 -0.21 1.90
N TYR A 82 10.46 -0.11 1.16
CA TYR A 82 11.08 -1.24 0.45
C TYR A 82 12.15 -1.97 1.28
N GLY A 83 12.62 -1.35 2.36
CA GLY A 83 13.63 -1.92 3.23
C GLY A 83 13.14 -3.21 3.88
N THR A 84 14.01 -4.23 3.89
CA THR A 84 13.77 -5.45 4.66
C THR A 84 14.09 -5.14 6.12
N GLN A 85 13.08 -4.91 6.95
CA GLN A 85 13.32 -5.05 8.39
C GLN A 85 13.65 -6.53 8.64
N GLN A 86 14.92 -6.81 8.95
CA GLN A 86 15.30 -8.04 9.63
C GLN A 86 14.58 -8.01 10.98
N LEU A 87 13.51 -8.78 11.11
CA LEU A 87 12.99 -9.16 12.42
C LEU A 87 14.14 -9.87 13.13
N LYS A 88 14.70 -9.22 14.16
CA LYS A 88 15.57 -9.88 15.14
C LYS A 88 14.74 -10.80 16.01
#